data_AF-A0A376KJV3-F1
#
_entry.id   AF-A0A376KJV3-F1
#
_cell.length_a   1.000
_cell.length_b   1.000
_cell.length_c   1.000
_cell.angle_alpha   90.00
_cell.angle_beta   90.00
_cell.angle_gamma   90.00
#
_symmetry.space_group_name_H-M   'P 1'
#
loop_
_entity.id
_entity.type
_entity.pdbx_description
1 polymer ?
#
loop_
_entity_poly.entity_id
_entity_poly.type
_entity_poly.pdbx_seq_one_letter_code
_entity_poly.pdbx_strand_id
1 'polypeptide(L)'
;MQREDVLGEALKLLELQGIANTTLEMVAERVDYPLDELRRFWPDKEAILYDALRYLSQQIDVWRRQLMLDETQTAEQKVAGTLSGVIGVR
;
A
#
# COMPACT_ATOMS: atom_id res chain seq x y z
N MET A 1 8.21 16.75 -3.09
CA MET A 1 7.44 15.48 -3.06
C MET A 1 8.32 14.40 -2.45
N GLN A 2 7.80 13.55 -1.56
CA GLN A 2 8.57 12.43 -1.01
C GLN A 2 8.33 11.17 -1.84
N ARG A 3 9.32 10.26 -1.84
CA ARG A 3 9.22 8.97 -2.55
C ARG A 3 8.06 8.12 -2.02
N GLU A 4 7.86 8.14 -0.70
CA GLU A 4 6.80 7.38 -0.03
C GLU A 4 5.40 7.85 -0.46
N ASP A 5 5.21 9.16 -0.67
CA ASP A 5 3.95 9.71 -1.18
C ASP A 5 3.60 9.14 -2.57
N VAL A 6 4.60 9.06 -3.46
CA VAL A 6 4.45 8.49 -4.80
C VAL A 6 4.12 7.00 -4.72
N LEU A 7 4.82 6.24 -3.87
CA LEU A 7 4.59 4.81 -3.70
C LEU A 7 3.19 4.53 -3.11
N GLY A 8 2.72 5.38 -2.20
CA GLY A 8 1.36 5.32 -1.67
C GLY A 8 0.28 5.52 -2.75
N GLU A 9 0.43 6.53 -3.61
CA GLU A 9 -0.51 6.74 -4.72
C GLU A 9 -0.42 5.67 -5.81
N ALA A 10 0.78 5.13 -6.07
CA ALA A 10 0.97 4.00 -6.97
C ALA A 10 0.23 2.74 -6.45
N LEU A 11 0.29 2.47 -5.14
CA LEU A 11 -0.47 1.36 -4.54
C LEU A 11 -1.97 1.53 -4.69
N LYS A 12 -2.51 2.74 -4.48
CA LYS A 12 -3.94 3.01 -4.71
C LYS A 12 -4.35 2.78 -6.17
N LEU A 13 -3.51 3.18 -7.12
CA LEU A 13 -3.75 2.90 -8.54
C LEU A 13 -3.74 1.40 -8.82
N LEU A 14 -2.82 0.65 -8.21
CA LEU A 14 -2.75 -0.80 -8.34
C LEU A 14 -4.01 -1.50 -7.82
N GLU A 15 -4.57 -1.03 -6.72
CA GLU A 15 -5.81 -1.54 -6.16
C GLU A 15 -7.02 -1.27 -7.07
N LEU A 16 -7.05 -0.09 -7.71
CA LEU A 16 -8.18 0.33 -8.55
C LEU A 16 -8.13 -0.24 -9.97
N GLN A 17 -6.94 -0.34 -10.55
CA GLN A 17 -6.75 -0.64 -11.98
C GLN A 17 -6.14 -2.02 -12.20
N GLY A 18 -5.54 -2.62 -11.17
CA GLY A 18 -4.74 -3.82 -11.27
C GLY A 18 -3.32 -3.57 -11.81
N ILE A 19 -2.43 -4.52 -11.54
CA ILE A 19 -1.00 -4.48 -11.92
C ILE A 19 -0.82 -4.37 -13.44
N ALA A 20 -1.65 -5.09 -14.21
CA ALA A 20 -1.54 -5.12 -15.66
C ALA A 20 -1.83 -3.75 -16.30
N ASN A 21 -2.77 -2.98 -15.75
CA ASN A 21 -3.22 -1.73 -16.36
C ASN A 21 -2.54 -0.48 -15.78
N THR A 22 -1.93 -0.57 -14.59
CA THR A 22 -1.24 0.57 -13.98
C THR A 22 0.01 0.93 -14.79
N THR A 23 0.18 2.21 -15.15
CA THR A 23 1.37 2.73 -15.84
C THR A 23 2.05 3.84 -15.05
N LEU A 24 3.29 4.17 -15.43
CA LEU A 24 4.05 5.25 -14.79
C LEU A 24 3.40 6.62 -15.03
N GLU A 25 2.81 6.80 -16.20
CA GLU A 25 2.07 7.99 -16.61
C GLU A 25 0.87 8.26 -15.69
N MET A 26 0.09 7.22 -15.37
CA MET A 26 -1.05 7.33 -14.45
C MET A 26 -0.61 7.73 -13.05
N VAL A 27 0.54 7.21 -12.59
CA VAL A 27 1.11 7.61 -11.30
C VAL A 27 1.51 9.09 -11.35
N ALA A 28 2.23 9.52 -12.38
CA ALA A 28 2.66 10.90 -12.58
C ALA A 28 1.50 11.89 -12.61
N GLU A 29 0.41 11.56 -13.33
CA GLU A 29 -0.81 12.36 -13.36
C GLU A 29 -1.46 12.46 -11.97
N ARG A 30 -1.56 11.33 -11.26
CA ARG A 30 -2.22 11.27 -9.96
C ARG A 30 -1.51 12.08 -8.88
N VAL A 31 -0.19 12.15 -8.96
CA VAL A 31 0.65 12.91 -8.01
C VAL A 31 0.98 14.31 -8.50
N ASP A 32 0.40 14.74 -9.64
CA ASP A 32 0.64 16.04 -10.28
C ASP A 32 2.14 16.35 -10.43
N TYR A 33 2.90 15.42 -11.01
CA TYR A 33 4.35 15.54 -11.16
C TYR A 33 4.84 15.18 -12.56
N PRO A 34 5.85 15.88 -13.10
CA PRO A 34 6.33 15.60 -14.45
C PRO A 34 6.87 14.17 -14.60
N LEU A 35 6.37 13.46 -15.62
CA LEU A 35 6.77 12.09 -15.92
C LEU A 35 8.29 11.95 -16.10
N ASP A 36 8.94 12.90 -16.78
CA ASP A 36 10.37 12.86 -17.04
C ASP A 36 11.23 13.03 -15.79
N GLU A 37 10.70 13.73 -14.77
CA GLU A 37 11.36 13.81 -13.47
C GLU A 37 11.14 12.53 -12.67
N LEU A 38 9.93 11.95 -12.75
CA LEU A 38 9.59 10.69 -12.09
C LEU A 38 10.42 9.52 -12.66
N ARG A 39 10.72 9.55 -13.97
CA ARG A 39 11.60 8.60 -14.66
C ARG A 39 13.03 8.57 -14.15
N ARG A 40 13.51 9.63 -13.50
CA ARG A 40 14.84 9.65 -12.88
C ARG A 40 14.92 8.73 -11.67
N PHE A 41 13.77 8.45 -11.03
CA PHE A 41 13.65 7.58 -9.87
C PHE A 41 13.15 6.19 -10.26
N TRP A 42 12.17 6.12 -11.16
CA TRP A 42 11.62 4.88 -11.69
C TRP A 42 11.65 4.91 -13.22
N PRO A 43 12.67 4.33 -13.86
CA PRO A 43 12.90 4.46 -15.30
C PRO A 43 11.76 3.87 -16.15
N ASP A 44 11.06 2.88 -15.62
CA ASP A 44 9.98 2.17 -16.29
C ASP A 44 8.87 1.74 -15.31
N LYS A 45 7.82 1.14 -15.88
CA LYS A 45 6.68 0.60 -15.15
C LYS A 45 7.11 -0.48 -14.15
N GLU A 46 8.01 -1.38 -14.51
CA GLU A 46 8.39 -2.51 -13.65
C GLU A 46 9.12 -2.02 -12.40
N ALA A 47 9.97 -0.99 -12.54
CA ALA A 47 10.68 -0.36 -11.44
C ALA A 47 9.72 0.21 -10.39
N ILE A 48 8.70 0.97 -10.81
CA ILE A 48 7.73 1.55 -9.85
C ILE A 48 6.81 0.50 -9.24
N LEU A 49 6.41 -0.53 -10.02
CA LEU A 49 5.60 -1.63 -9.51
C LEU A 49 6.36 -2.43 -8.46
N TYR A 50 7.60 -2.80 -8.74
CA TYR A 50 8.44 -3.54 -7.82
C TYR A 50 8.65 -2.75 -6.53
N ASP A 51 8.96 -1.46 -6.63
CA ASP A 51 9.22 -0.61 -5.47
C ASP A 51 7.95 -0.37 -4.63
N ALA A 52 6.79 -0.18 -5.28
CA ALA A 52 5.50 -0.05 -4.60
C ALA A 52 5.14 -1.32 -3.83
N LEU A 53 5.28 -2.50 -4.46
CA LEU A 53 5.02 -3.79 -3.81
C LEU A 53 6.02 -4.07 -2.67
N ARG A 54 7.29 -3.72 -2.87
CA ARG A 54 8.32 -3.82 -1.82
C ARG A 54 7.98 -2.91 -0.65
N TYR A 55 7.55 -1.68 -0.91
CA TYR A 55 7.12 -0.73 0.12
C TYR A 55 5.90 -1.25 0.90
N LEU A 56 4.91 -1.82 0.21
CA LEU A 56 3.77 -2.48 0.86
C LEU A 56 4.21 -3.64 1.75
N SER A 57 5.12 -4.49 1.27
CA SER A 57 5.67 -5.60 2.05
C SER A 57 6.36 -5.11 3.33
N GLN A 58 7.16 -4.04 3.24
CA GLN A 58 7.81 -3.44 4.41
C GLN A 58 6.80 -2.89 5.43
N GLN A 59 5.72 -2.24 4.96
CA GLN A 59 4.65 -1.78 5.84
C GLN A 59 3.97 -2.95 6.56
N ILE A 60 3.67 -4.04 5.84
CA ILE A 60 3.12 -5.26 6.42
C ILE A 60 4.07 -5.85 7.47
N ASP A 61 5.37 -5.90 7.20
CA ASP A 61 6.37 -6.41 8.14
C ASP A 61 6.52 -5.54 9.40
N VAL A 62 6.42 -4.21 9.26
CA VAL A 62 6.40 -3.28 10.40
C VAL A 62 5.14 -3.50 11.22
N TRP A 63 3.98 -3.54 10.57
CA TRP A 63 2.68 -3.78 11.22
C TRP A 63 2.66 -5.13 11.95
N ARG A 64 3.17 -6.19 11.32
CA ARG A 64 3.26 -7.53 11.90
C ARG A 64 4.14 -7.52 13.15
N ARG A 65 5.29 -6.83 13.13
CA ARG A 65 6.17 -6.73 14.31
C ARG A 65 5.52 -5.95 15.44
N GLN A 66 4.80 -4.87 15.15
CA GLN A 66 4.03 -4.13 16.15
C GLN A 66 2.95 -5.01 16.78
N LEU A 67 2.23 -5.78 15.98
CA LEU A 67 1.21 -6.71 16.45
C LEU A 67 1.77 -7.86 17.30
N MET A 68 2.99 -8.31 17.03
CA MET A 68 3.68 -9.33 17.83
C MET A 68 4.24 -8.76 19.15
N LEU A 69 4.49 -7.45 19.22
CA LEU A 69 4.94 -6.74 20.42
C LEU A 69 3.74 -6.24 21.26
N ASP A 70 2.54 -6.26 20.70
CA ASP A 70 1.30 -5.94 21.40
C ASP A 70 0.78 -7.17 22.16
N GLU A 71 1.33 -7.40 23.36
CA GLU A 71 0.90 -8.46 24.29
C GLU A 71 -0.42 -8.14 25.03
N THR A 72 -1.13 -7.06 24.66
CA THR A 72 -2.35 -6.64 25.38
C THR A 72 -3.65 -7.25 24.84
N GLN A 73 -3.61 -7.98 23.72
CA GLN A 73 -4.78 -8.68 23.18
C GLN A 73 -4.50 -10.18 23.05
N THR A 74 -4.95 -10.95 24.04
CA THR A 74 -5.00 -12.41 23.97
C THR A 74 -5.81 -12.85 22.74
N ALA A 75 -5.38 -13.94 22.12
CA ALA A 75 -5.89 -14.47 20.84
C ALA A 75 -7.43 -14.58 20.75
N GLU A 76 -8.13 -14.64 21.88
CA GLU A 76 -9.58 -14.75 21.97
C GLU A 76 -10.33 -13.44 21.63
N GLN A 77 -9.75 -12.25 21.87
CA GLN A 77 -10.39 -10.97 21.53
C GLN A 77 -10.36 -10.66 20.03
N LYS A 78 -9.36 -11.21 19.32
CA LYS A 78 -9.15 -11.02 17.88
C LYS A 78 -10.20 -11.74 17.02
N VAL A 79 -10.76 -12.85 17.51
CA VAL A 79 -11.86 -13.60 16.85
C VAL A 79 -13.22 -13.04 17.26
N ALA A 80 -13.41 -12.66 18.53
CA ALA A 80 -14.68 -12.14 19.03
C ALA A 80 -15.08 -10.79 18.38
N GLY A 81 -14.12 -9.89 18.10
CA GLY A 81 -14.40 -8.65 17.37
C GLY A 81 -14.87 -8.86 15.94
N THR A 82 -14.34 -9.89 15.26
CA THR A 82 -14.73 -10.23 13.87
C THR A 82 -16.14 -10.81 13.80
N LEU A 83 -16.58 -11.56 14.82
CA LEU A 83 -17.94 -12.10 14.86
C LEU A 83 -18.98 -11.08 15.34
N SER A 84 -18.62 -10.17 16.25
CA SER A 84 -19.54 -9.12 16.72
C SER A 84 -19.81 -8.04 15.66
N GLY A 85 -18.84 -7.77 14.76
CA GLY A 85 -19.04 -6.81 13.67
C GLY A 85 -19.89 -7.34 12.50
N VAL A 86 -20.04 -8.66 12.39
CA VAL A 86 -20.80 -9.32 11.30
C VAL A 86 -22.25 -9.63 11.71
N ILE A 87 -22.58 -9.61 13.01
CA ILE A 87 -23.91 -10.03 13.52
C ILE A 87 -24.49 -9.04 14.56
N GLY A 88 -24.34 -7.73 14.38
CA GLY A 88 -24.84 -6.81 15.41
C GLY A 88 -24.97 -5.32 15.07
N VAL A 89 -26.19 -4.94 14.70
CA VAL A 89 -26.82 -3.61 14.90
C VAL A 89 -26.44 -2.50 13.90
N ARG A 90 -27.02 -2.55 12.70
CA ARG A 90 -28.26 -1.82 12.37
C ARG A 90 -28.78 -2.18 10.98
#